data_AF-A0AA88XPP8-F1
#
_entry.id   AF-A0AA88XPP8-F1
#
_cell.length_a   1.000
_cell.length_b   1.000
_cell.length_c   1.000
_cell.angle_alpha   90.00
_cell.angle_beta   90.00
_cell.angle_gamma   90.00
#
_symmetry.space_group_name_H-M   'P 1'
#
loop_
_entity.id
_entity.type
_entity.pdbx_description
1 polymer ?
#
loop_
_entity_poly.entity_id
_entity_poly.type
_entity_poly.pdbx_seq_one_letter_code
_entity_poly.pdbx_strand_id
1 'polypeptide(L)'
;MYTTLPHDKINDQLSKLIKWCYNREGKIYICTSESKGFFSATEYKSYKSWTCSDLCSALSFLLDNIYVRFGENLYKQVVGIPMGTNCAPLVADLFLYTYEKEFIQNLQKQRKHDDVKCFTGTSRYLDDILTIDNPVFEKYKDVIYPQELTLNKANFTDTETPFLDLNIKIVNGEIHTSVYDKRDDFGFNIVNFPWLDGDVPRLPSYGIYISQLIREMGVKKVKLVIVGDEACGKSSILSMFSENRFPEELTSKVFDTYEKRVIIGGKKIDLAMWDTAGREDYNRLRSLSYPNTDIVLMCFSIDNPVTLKNVPKVWSPEIAQSCPNVPFILVGNKLDVRKDRKALFQLKKWNRRPVSSQDGQDVAKQIGACKYMECSAKMNDGIGEIFEEAIRIVLALKKSGCIIL
;
A
#
# COMPACT_ATOMS: atom_id res chain seq x y z
N MET A 1 -5.59 -20.51 0.57
CA MET A 1 -4.70 -21.67 0.76
C MET A 1 -5.44 -22.99 1.03
N TYR A 2 -6.58 -23.02 1.70
CA TYR A 2 -7.16 -24.27 2.24
C TYR A 2 -8.08 -25.09 1.33
N THR A 3 -8.13 -24.80 0.03
CA THR A 3 -9.10 -25.41 -0.91
C THR A 3 -8.67 -26.76 -1.46
N THR A 4 -7.38 -27.09 -1.35
CA THR A 4 -6.74 -28.27 -1.94
C THR A 4 -6.46 -29.39 -0.94
N LEU A 5 -6.75 -29.16 0.35
CA LEU A 5 -6.41 -30.07 1.44
C LEU A 5 -7.30 -31.33 1.45
N PRO A 6 -6.75 -32.55 1.32
CA PRO A 6 -7.56 -33.77 1.42
C PRO A 6 -8.21 -33.92 2.80
N HIS A 7 -9.48 -34.31 2.87
CA HIS A 7 -10.19 -34.50 4.14
C HIS A 7 -9.51 -35.54 5.04
N ASP A 8 -9.03 -36.65 4.47
CA ASP A 8 -8.31 -37.68 5.23
C ASP A 8 -7.08 -37.13 5.94
N LYS A 9 -6.37 -36.19 5.30
CA LYS A 9 -5.18 -35.54 5.86
C LYS A 9 -5.54 -34.59 7.00
N ILE A 10 -6.62 -33.82 6.83
CA ILE A 10 -7.15 -32.95 7.90
C ILE A 10 -7.57 -33.81 9.09
N ASN A 11 -8.32 -34.87 8.83
CA ASN A 11 -8.84 -35.76 9.85
C ASN A 11 -7.73 -36.49 10.61
N ASP A 12 -6.72 -37.02 9.91
CA ASP A 12 -5.56 -37.69 10.53
C ASP A 12 -4.79 -36.74 11.47
N GLN A 13 -4.45 -35.54 10.99
CA GLN A 13 -3.68 -34.58 11.77
C GLN A 13 -4.44 -34.08 13.00
N LEU A 14 -5.70 -33.68 12.84
CA LEU A 14 -6.51 -33.21 13.95
C LEU A 14 -6.86 -34.33 14.92
N SER A 15 -7.07 -35.56 14.45
CA SER A 15 -7.27 -36.73 15.32
C SER A 15 -6.02 -37.02 16.15
N LYS A 16 -4.82 -36.90 15.57
CA LYS A 16 -3.55 -37.00 16.32
C LYS A 16 -3.44 -35.91 17.38
N LEU A 17 -3.83 -34.67 17.05
CA LEU A 17 -3.86 -33.57 18.01
C LEU A 17 -4.84 -33.81 19.16
N ILE A 18 -6.06 -34.25 18.85
CA ILE A 18 -7.08 -34.60 19.85
C ILE A 18 -6.53 -35.68 20.78
N LYS A 19 -6.04 -36.79 20.24
CA LYS A 19 -5.44 -37.89 21.04
C LYS A 19 -4.31 -37.38 21.93
N TRP A 20 -3.43 -36.52 21.39
CA TRP A 20 -2.35 -35.92 22.16
C TRP A 20 -2.87 -35.07 23.33
N CYS A 21 -3.90 -34.25 23.13
CA CYS A 21 -4.50 -33.44 24.19
C CYS A 21 -5.07 -34.31 25.31
N TYR A 22 -5.84 -35.36 24.99
CA TYR A 22 -6.39 -36.28 25.99
C TYR A 22 -5.27 -37.01 26.76
N ASN A 23 -4.23 -37.46 26.06
CA ASN A 23 -3.09 -38.12 26.69
C ASN A 23 -2.32 -37.18 27.63
N ARG A 24 -2.17 -35.90 27.25
CA ARG A 24 -1.50 -34.89 28.08
C ARG A 24 -2.29 -34.59 29.35
N GLU A 25 -3.60 -34.41 29.24
CA GLU A 25 -4.45 -34.04 30.38
C GLU A 25 -4.78 -35.23 31.28
N GLY A 26 -4.69 -36.47 30.75
CA GLY A 26 -4.95 -37.69 31.50
C GLY A 26 -6.40 -37.81 31.97
N LYS A 27 -7.34 -37.20 31.23
CA LYS A 27 -8.77 -37.16 31.52
C LYS A 27 -9.56 -37.92 30.47
N ILE A 28 -10.71 -38.47 30.86
CA ILE A 28 -11.56 -39.30 29.98
C ILE A 28 -12.43 -38.42 29.08
N TYR A 29 -12.86 -37.26 29.59
CA TYR A 29 -13.82 -36.39 28.92
C TYR A 29 -13.27 -34.97 28.72
N ILE A 30 -13.73 -34.32 27.66
CA ILE A 30 -13.82 -32.86 27.59
C ILE A 30 -15.28 -32.47 27.76
N CYS A 31 -15.57 -31.62 28.72
CA CYS A 31 -16.91 -31.15 29.04
C CYS A 31 -17.09 -29.73 28.48
N THR A 32 -18.10 -29.53 27.62
CA THR A 32 -18.34 -28.28 26.90
C THR A 32 -19.76 -27.76 27.13
N SER A 33 -19.90 -26.45 27.32
CA SER A 33 -21.14 -25.68 27.29
C SER A 33 -20.99 -24.50 26.31
N GLU A 34 -21.99 -23.62 26.24
CA GLU A 34 -21.93 -22.44 25.34
C GLU A 34 -20.79 -21.46 25.68
N SER A 35 -20.32 -21.43 26.92
CA SER A 35 -19.33 -20.45 27.38
C SER A 35 -18.08 -21.05 28.02
N LYS A 36 -18.03 -22.37 28.26
CA LYS A 36 -16.93 -23.02 28.97
C LYS A 36 -16.59 -24.39 28.39
N GLY A 37 -15.30 -24.72 28.41
CA GLY A 37 -14.78 -26.03 28.09
C GLY A 37 -13.66 -26.42 29.06
N PHE A 38 -13.67 -27.65 29.58
CA PHE A 38 -12.60 -28.16 30.45
C PHE A 38 -12.49 -29.68 30.40
N PHE A 39 -11.31 -30.22 30.71
CA PHE A 39 -11.10 -31.67 30.82
C PHE A 39 -11.55 -32.22 32.17
N SER A 40 -12.16 -33.40 32.18
CA SER A 40 -12.73 -34.03 33.37
C SER A 40 -12.60 -35.55 33.36
N ALA A 41 -12.49 -36.14 34.56
CA ALA A 41 -12.57 -37.58 34.75
C ALA A 41 -14.02 -38.10 34.77
N THR A 42 -14.99 -37.23 35.03
CA THR A 42 -16.42 -37.56 35.16
C THR A 42 -17.29 -36.64 34.29
N GLU A 43 -18.47 -37.11 33.95
CA GLU A 43 -19.47 -36.31 33.23
C GLU A 43 -20.18 -35.32 34.16
N TYR A 44 -20.70 -34.24 33.59
CA TYR A 44 -21.51 -33.25 34.30
C TYR A 44 -22.84 -33.03 33.57
N LYS A 45 -23.96 -33.11 34.29
CA LYS A 45 -25.31 -33.01 33.71
C LYS A 45 -25.55 -31.75 32.87
N SER A 46 -24.94 -30.62 33.25
CA SER A 46 -25.11 -29.34 32.54
C SER A 46 -24.12 -29.13 31.38
N TYR A 47 -23.29 -30.13 31.06
CA TYR A 47 -22.27 -30.06 30.02
C TYR A 47 -22.41 -31.24 29.06
N LYS A 48 -22.12 -30.99 27.78
CA LYS A 48 -21.88 -32.09 26.84
C LYS A 48 -20.50 -32.66 27.12
N SER A 49 -20.41 -33.95 27.39
CA SER A 49 -19.15 -34.64 27.68
C SER A 49 -18.77 -35.49 26.48
N TRP A 50 -17.53 -35.35 26.02
CA TRP A 50 -17.03 -36.05 24.85
C TRP A 50 -15.78 -36.84 25.23
N THR A 51 -15.77 -38.13 24.90
CA THR A 51 -14.54 -38.92 24.94
C THR A 51 -13.65 -38.57 23.75
N CYS A 52 -12.39 -39.02 23.78
CA CYS A 52 -11.47 -38.87 22.65
C CYS A 52 -12.06 -39.47 21.35
N SER A 53 -12.72 -40.62 21.46
CA SER A 53 -13.36 -41.30 20.31
C SER A 53 -14.55 -40.50 19.78
N ASP A 54 -15.37 -39.94 20.67
CA ASP A 54 -16.53 -39.14 20.27
C ASP A 54 -16.10 -37.89 19.51
N LEU A 55 -15.05 -37.21 19.98
CA LEU A 55 -14.57 -35.99 19.34
C LEU A 55 -13.93 -36.26 17.97
N CYS A 56 -13.18 -37.36 17.82
CA CYS A 56 -12.65 -37.78 16.51
C CYS A 56 -13.78 -38.16 15.54
N SER A 57 -14.82 -38.83 16.05
CA SER A 57 -15.99 -39.21 15.25
C SER A 57 -16.80 -37.99 14.83
N ALA A 58 -16.96 -37.00 15.71
CA ALA A 58 -17.63 -35.74 15.42
C ALA A 58 -16.86 -34.92 14.36
N LEU A 59 -15.52 -34.90 14.45
CA LEU A 59 -14.68 -34.27 13.43
C LEU A 59 -14.84 -34.96 12.07
N SER A 60 -14.77 -36.29 12.03
CA SER A 60 -14.93 -37.06 10.80
C SER A 60 -16.31 -36.81 10.19
N PHE A 61 -17.36 -36.84 11.01
CA PHE A 61 -18.71 -36.51 10.58
C PHE A 61 -18.80 -35.10 10.00
N LEU A 62 -18.18 -34.10 10.64
CA LEU A 62 -18.18 -32.72 10.16
C LEU A 62 -17.51 -32.61 8.78
N LEU A 63 -16.34 -33.23 8.59
CA LEU A 63 -15.61 -33.19 7.31
C LEU A 63 -16.32 -33.99 6.21
N ASP A 64 -16.91 -35.13 6.54
CA ASP A 64 -17.54 -36.03 5.57
C ASP A 64 -18.95 -35.63 5.17
N ASN A 65 -19.57 -34.64 5.83
CA ASN A 65 -20.96 -34.26 5.59
C ASN A 65 -21.12 -32.78 5.19
N ILE A 66 -20.16 -32.29 4.40
CA ILE A 66 -20.21 -30.94 3.83
C ILE A 66 -20.81 -31.03 2.43
N TYR A 67 -21.95 -30.35 2.25
CA TYR A 67 -22.64 -30.29 0.97
C TYR A 67 -22.84 -28.84 0.54
N VAL A 68 -22.58 -28.56 -0.73
CA VAL A 68 -22.77 -27.25 -1.35
C VAL A 68 -23.84 -27.38 -2.43
N ARG A 69 -24.86 -26.54 -2.37
CA ARG A 69 -25.91 -26.47 -3.40
C ARG A 69 -25.57 -25.38 -4.40
N PHE A 70 -25.58 -25.71 -5.69
CA PHE A 70 -25.43 -24.76 -6.77
C PHE A 70 -26.52 -24.98 -7.82
N GLY A 71 -27.48 -24.05 -7.87
CA GLY A 71 -28.73 -24.22 -8.61
C GLY A 71 -29.55 -25.39 -8.06
N GLU A 72 -29.88 -26.34 -8.94
CA GLU A 72 -30.62 -27.56 -8.59
C GLU A 72 -29.69 -28.70 -8.13
N ASN A 73 -28.38 -28.56 -8.29
CA ASN A 73 -27.42 -29.62 -8.01
C ASN A 73 -26.89 -29.54 -6.58
N LEU A 74 -26.71 -30.71 -5.96
CA LEU A 74 -26.09 -30.87 -4.64
C LEU A 74 -24.71 -31.55 -4.82
N TYR A 75 -23.67 -30.89 -4.35
CA TYR A 75 -22.28 -31.38 -4.42
C TYR A 75 -21.79 -31.71 -3.03
N LYS A 76 -21.10 -32.84 -2.87
CA LYS A 76 -20.37 -33.16 -1.65
C LYS A 76 -18.95 -32.62 -1.76
N GLN A 77 -18.50 -31.84 -0.79
CA GLN A 77 -17.10 -31.43 -0.72
C GLN A 77 -16.25 -32.62 -0.26
N VAL A 78 -15.19 -32.92 -1.01
CA VAL A 78 -14.25 -34.03 -0.72
C VAL A 78 -12.82 -33.55 -0.49
N VAL A 79 -12.54 -32.29 -0.80
CA VAL A 79 -11.27 -31.61 -0.58
C VAL A 79 -11.51 -30.18 -0.11
N GLY A 80 -10.60 -29.71 0.71
CA GLY A 80 -10.56 -28.39 1.29
C GLY A 80 -11.25 -28.30 2.65
N ILE A 81 -11.01 -27.20 3.34
CA ILE A 81 -11.71 -26.91 4.60
C ILE A 81 -13.14 -26.45 4.30
N PRO A 82 -14.15 -26.81 5.12
CA PRO A 82 -15.55 -26.37 5.00
C PRO A 82 -15.73 -24.85 5.18
N MET A 83 -15.33 -24.07 4.18
CA MET A 83 -15.50 -22.61 4.23
C MET A 83 -16.99 -22.26 4.28
N GLY A 84 -17.35 -21.35 5.20
CA GLY A 84 -18.75 -21.00 5.49
C GLY A 84 -19.33 -21.66 6.75
N THR A 85 -18.61 -22.62 7.35
CA THR A 85 -18.95 -23.13 8.69
C THR A 85 -18.22 -22.35 9.78
N ASN A 86 -18.85 -22.22 10.96
CA ASN A 86 -18.27 -21.49 12.11
C ASN A 86 -16.94 -22.09 12.60
N CYS A 87 -16.68 -23.38 12.35
CA CYS A 87 -15.47 -24.06 12.80
C CYS A 87 -14.32 -23.98 11.79
N ALA A 88 -14.57 -23.56 10.54
CA ALA A 88 -13.58 -23.56 9.47
C ALA A 88 -12.25 -22.85 9.84
N PRO A 89 -12.28 -21.64 10.46
CA PRO A 89 -11.03 -20.96 10.84
C PRO A 89 -10.25 -21.74 11.89
N LEU A 90 -10.94 -22.37 12.85
CA LEU A 90 -10.31 -23.18 13.91
C LEU A 90 -9.72 -24.47 13.35
N VAL A 91 -10.41 -25.12 12.41
CA VAL A 91 -9.91 -26.32 11.72
C VAL A 91 -8.64 -25.99 10.95
N ALA A 92 -8.60 -24.86 10.24
CA ALA A 92 -7.43 -24.39 9.51
C ALA A 92 -6.25 -24.12 10.45
N ASP A 93 -6.50 -23.37 11.52
CA ASP A 93 -5.47 -22.98 12.47
C ASP A 93 -4.88 -24.19 13.21
N LEU A 94 -5.73 -25.09 13.70
CA LEU A 94 -5.29 -26.31 14.38
C LEU A 94 -4.56 -27.25 13.43
N PHE A 95 -4.99 -27.35 12.17
CA PHE A 95 -4.32 -28.17 11.17
C PHE A 95 -2.88 -27.68 10.96
N LEU A 96 -2.67 -26.40 10.71
CA LEU A 96 -1.32 -25.83 10.55
C LEU A 96 -0.49 -25.94 11.84
N TYR A 97 -1.11 -25.74 12.99
CA TYR A 97 -0.45 -25.91 14.29
C TYR A 97 0.16 -27.31 14.45
N THR A 98 -0.48 -28.37 13.97
CA THR A 98 0.08 -29.73 14.08
C THR A 98 1.42 -29.87 13.35
N TYR A 99 1.51 -29.33 12.13
CA TYR A 99 2.72 -29.31 11.32
C TYR A 99 3.82 -28.46 11.94
N GLU A 100 3.49 -27.24 12.36
CA GLU A 100 4.42 -26.30 12.99
C GLU A 100 4.99 -26.89 14.29
N LYS A 101 4.13 -27.48 15.12
CA LYS A 101 4.53 -28.15 16.36
C LYS A 101 5.45 -29.33 16.09
N GLU A 102 5.10 -30.22 15.17
CA GLU A 102 5.92 -31.38 14.84
C GLU A 102 7.30 -30.95 14.33
N PHE A 103 7.35 -29.95 13.46
CA PHE A 103 8.59 -29.37 12.95
C PHE A 103 9.48 -28.84 14.09
N ILE A 104 8.95 -27.99 14.98
CA ILE A 104 9.73 -27.44 16.10
C ILE A 104 10.22 -28.55 17.03
N GLN A 105 9.37 -29.54 17.35
CA GLN A 105 9.75 -30.69 18.17
C GLN A 105 10.87 -31.52 17.51
N ASN A 106 10.84 -31.68 16.19
CA ASN A 106 11.86 -32.40 15.44
C ASN A 106 13.19 -31.65 15.43
N LEU A 107 13.19 -30.31 15.28
CA LEU A 107 14.40 -29.50 15.43
C LEU A 107 15.01 -29.63 16.84
N GLN A 108 14.17 -29.62 17.88
CA GLN A 108 14.61 -29.80 19.26
C GLN A 108 15.24 -31.19 19.48
N LYS A 109 14.62 -32.26 18.96
CA LYS A 109 15.18 -33.63 19.01
C LYS A 109 16.52 -33.74 18.29
N GLN A 110 16.68 -33.02 17.18
CA GLN A 110 17.93 -32.94 16.42
C GLN A 110 18.97 -32.00 17.05
N ARG A 111 18.68 -31.38 18.19
CA ARG A 111 19.55 -30.41 18.89
C ARG A 111 19.94 -29.19 18.04
N LYS A 112 19.08 -28.79 17.08
CA LYS A 112 19.26 -27.59 16.25
C LYS A 112 18.74 -26.34 16.97
N HIS A 113 19.36 -26.01 18.10
CA HIS A 113 18.86 -24.95 18.99
C HIS A 113 18.89 -23.55 18.36
N ASP A 114 19.86 -23.27 17.48
CA ASP A 114 19.96 -21.96 16.82
C ASP A 114 18.84 -21.78 15.79
N ASP A 115 18.54 -22.82 15.00
CA ASP A 115 17.39 -22.80 14.09
C ASP A 115 16.08 -22.59 14.85
N VAL A 116 15.88 -23.25 16.00
CA VAL A 116 14.66 -23.08 16.83
C VAL A 116 14.51 -21.62 17.28
N LYS A 117 15.60 -20.94 17.67
CA LYS A 117 15.54 -19.54 18.11
C LYS A 117 15.04 -18.61 17.00
N CYS A 118 15.40 -18.87 15.74
CA CYS A 118 14.96 -18.06 14.60
C CYS A 118 13.43 -18.03 14.42
N PHE A 119 12.71 -19.05 14.90
CA PHE A 119 11.24 -19.09 14.80
C PHE A 119 10.52 -18.33 15.93
N THR A 120 11.23 -17.78 16.92
CA THR A 120 10.62 -17.03 18.04
C THR A 120 9.86 -15.79 17.57
N GLY A 121 10.35 -15.13 16.51
CA GLY A 121 9.72 -13.96 15.89
C GLY A 121 8.74 -14.30 14.76
N THR A 122 8.39 -15.58 14.58
CA THR A 122 7.45 -16.01 13.54
C THR A 122 6.04 -16.08 14.12
N SER A 123 5.12 -15.30 13.54
CA SER A 123 3.71 -15.25 13.91
C SER A 123 2.85 -15.67 12.73
N ARG A 124 1.75 -16.39 12.99
CA ARG A 124 0.76 -16.75 11.98
C ARG A 124 -0.62 -16.25 12.37
N TYR A 125 -1.33 -15.70 11.40
CA TYR A 125 -2.75 -15.36 11.51
C TYR A 125 -3.50 -16.03 10.36
N LEU A 126 -4.20 -17.12 10.65
CA LEU A 126 -4.84 -17.96 9.63
C LEU A 126 -3.85 -18.33 8.51
N ASP A 127 -4.06 -17.83 7.30
CA ASP A 127 -3.22 -18.02 6.11
C ASP A 127 -2.06 -17.02 5.96
N ASP A 128 -1.99 -15.96 6.76
CA ASP A 128 -0.88 -15.01 6.71
C ASP A 128 0.23 -15.39 7.72
N ILE A 129 1.47 -15.44 7.27
CA ILE A 129 2.65 -15.71 8.11
C ILE A 129 3.58 -14.49 8.09
N LEU A 130 3.89 -13.98 9.27
CA LEU A 130 4.88 -12.92 9.47
C LEU A 130 6.15 -13.51 10.07
N THR A 131 7.26 -13.41 9.34
CA THR A 131 8.58 -13.87 9.78
C THR A 131 9.52 -12.69 9.92
N ILE A 132 9.78 -12.24 11.15
CA ILE A 132 10.75 -11.17 11.43
C ILE A 132 12.09 -11.83 11.80
N ASP A 133 13.18 -11.39 11.17
CA ASP A 133 14.56 -11.83 11.44
C ASP A 133 14.76 -13.36 11.43
N ASN A 134 14.08 -14.06 10.50
CA ASN A 134 14.17 -15.51 10.36
C ASN A 134 14.89 -15.90 9.05
N PRO A 135 16.24 -16.00 9.04
CA PRO A 135 17.00 -16.30 7.83
C PRO A 135 16.85 -17.74 7.35
N VAL A 136 16.29 -18.63 8.18
CA VAL A 136 16.15 -20.06 7.87
C VAL A 136 14.73 -20.45 7.46
N PHE A 137 13.77 -19.52 7.50
CA PHE A 137 12.37 -19.83 7.17
C PHE A 137 12.23 -20.38 5.74
N GLU A 138 12.84 -19.69 4.76
CA GLU A 138 12.75 -20.07 3.35
C GLU A 138 13.30 -21.49 3.09
N LYS A 139 14.32 -21.89 3.84
CA LYS A 139 14.90 -23.24 3.78
C LYS A 139 13.94 -24.31 4.30
N TYR A 140 13.11 -23.98 5.29
CA TYR A 140 12.27 -24.95 6.00
C TYR A 140 10.79 -24.90 5.63
N LYS A 141 10.32 -23.91 4.87
CA LYS A 141 8.89 -23.75 4.55
C LYS A 141 8.24 -25.01 3.97
N ASP A 142 8.92 -25.70 3.04
CA ASP A 142 8.41 -26.92 2.39
C ASP A 142 8.55 -28.18 3.27
N VAL A 143 9.28 -28.07 4.37
CA VAL A 143 9.42 -29.10 5.41
C VAL A 143 8.34 -28.91 6.48
N ILE A 144 8.00 -27.66 6.80
CA ILE A 144 6.96 -27.31 7.77
C ILE A 144 5.60 -27.68 7.19
N TYR A 145 5.28 -27.15 6.01
CA TYR A 145 3.93 -27.23 5.47
C TYR A 145 3.80 -28.36 4.43
N PRO A 146 2.63 -29.02 4.37
CA PRO A 146 2.39 -30.06 3.38
C PRO A 146 2.33 -29.49 1.96
N GLN A 147 2.67 -30.30 0.94
CA GLN A 147 2.78 -29.85 -0.46
C GLN A 147 1.49 -29.23 -1.04
N GLU A 148 0.33 -29.62 -0.52
CA GLU A 148 -0.97 -29.07 -0.91
C GLU A 148 -1.15 -27.59 -0.48
N LEU A 149 -0.28 -27.09 0.41
CA LEU A 149 -0.23 -25.71 0.89
C LEU A 149 1.05 -25.02 0.40
N THR A 150 0.93 -24.35 -0.75
CA THR A 150 2.01 -23.53 -1.29
C THR A 150 1.99 -22.14 -0.66
N LEU A 151 3.09 -21.74 -0.01
CA LEU A 151 3.28 -20.38 0.48
C LEU A 151 3.73 -19.44 -0.64
N ASN A 152 3.03 -18.31 -0.79
CA ASN A 152 3.39 -17.25 -1.72
C ASN A 152 4.09 -16.10 -0.98
N LYS A 153 5.13 -15.53 -1.59
CA LYS A 153 5.80 -14.34 -1.04
C LYS A 153 4.93 -13.11 -1.29
N ALA A 154 4.41 -12.51 -0.22
CA ALA A 154 3.58 -11.31 -0.27
C ALA A 154 4.38 -9.99 -0.12
N ASN A 155 5.69 -10.07 0.12
CA ASN A 155 6.50 -8.89 0.40
C ASN A 155 6.65 -7.99 -0.84
N PHE A 156 6.67 -6.68 -0.62
CA PHE A 156 7.07 -5.71 -1.64
C PHE A 156 8.59 -5.75 -1.85
N THR A 157 9.35 -5.83 -0.75
CA THR A 157 10.81 -5.98 -0.74
C THR A 157 11.26 -6.85 0.44
N ASP A 158 12.54 -7.19 0.54
CA ASP A 158 13.04 -7.94 1.71
C ASP A 158 12.95 -7.15 3.03
N THR A 159 12.75 -5.83 2.98
CA THR A 159 12.59 -4.97 4.16
C THR A 159 11.22 -4.29 4.23
N GLU A 160 10.26 -4.63 3.36
CA GLU A 160 8.94 -4.02 3.34
C GLU A 160 7.87 -5.04 2.97
N THR A 161 6.88 -5.21 3.84
CA THR A 161 5.79 -6.17 3.64
C THR A 161 4.48 -5.70 4.26
N PRO A 162 3.34 -5.95 3.58
CA PRO A 162 2.04 -5.83 4.22
C PRO A 162 1.76 -7.05 5.11
N PHE A 163 1.19 -6.81 6.29
CA PHE A 163 0.65 -7.85 7.16
C PHE A 163 -0.66 -7.35 7.79
N LEU A 164 -1.78 -8.01 7.46
CA LEU A 164 -3.12 -7.54 7.80
C LEU A 164 -3.36 -6.11 7.29
N ASP A 165 -3.74 -5.18 8.18
CA ASP A 165 -3.98 -3.76 7.86
C ASP A 165 -2.73 -2.87 8.06
N LEU A 166 -1.54 -3.47 8.19
CA LEU A 166 -0.29 -2.76 8.43
C LEU A 166 0.71 -2.96 7.29
N ASN A 167 1.32 -1.89 6.81
CA ASN A 167 2.56 -1.96 6.06
C ASN A 167 3.73 -1.81 7.04
N ILE A 168 4.61 -2.80 7.05
CA ILE A 168 5.78 -2.88 7.94
C ILE A 168 7.03 -2.67 7.08
N LYS A 169 7.85 -1.68 7.44
CA LYS A 169 9.08 -1.34 6.74
C LYS A 169 10.25 -1.23 7.70
N ILE A 170 11.37 -1.88 7.38
CA ILE A 170 12.61 -1.81 8.15
C ILE A 170 13.55 -0.82 7.46
N VAL A 171 13.90 0.26 8.15
CA VAL A 171 14.84 1.30 7.67
C VAL A 171 15.91 1.51 8.72
N ASN A 172 17.19 1.29 8.37
CA ASN A 172 18.32 1.44 9.29
C ASN A 172 18.20 0.62 10.61
N GLY A 173 17.51 -0.52 10.56
CA GLY A 173 17.27 -1.37 11.73
C GLY A 173 16.07 -0.94 12.59
N GLU A 174 15.35 0.12 12.20
CA GLU A 174 14.12 0.55 12.88
C GLU A 174 12.88 0.07 12.11
N ILE A 175 11.88 -0.40 12.86
CA ILE A 175 10.59 -0.83 12.31
C ILE A 175 9.67 0.40 12.21
N HIS A 176 9.31 0.76 10.99
CA HIS A 176 8.30 1.75 10.68
C HIS A 176 7.00 1.05 10.28
N THR A 177 5.88 1.51 10.80
CA THR A 177 4.55 1.00 10.44
C THR A 177 3.68 2.10 9.85
N SER A 178 2.82 1.72 8.92
CA SER A 178 1.79 2.58 8.35
C SER A 178 0.52 1.78 8.06
N VAL A 179 -0.61 2.46 7.89
CA VAL A 179 -1.86 1.79 7.51
C VAL A 179 -1.71 1.26 6.08
N TYR A 180 -2.09 0.00 5.90
CA TYR A 180 -2.15 -0.65 4.59
C TYR A 180 -3.59 -1.01 4.27
N ASP A 181 -4.03 -0.68 3.06
CA ASP A 181 -5.31 -1.09 2.54
C ASP A 181 -5.07 -1.95 1.31
N LYS A 182 -5.29 -3.27 1.43
CA LYS A 182 -5.09 -4.24 0.34
C LYS A 182 -5.85 -3.90 -0.95
N ARG A 183 -6.87 -3.06 -0.83
CA ARG A 183 -7.65 -2.54 -1.95
C ARG A 183 -6.88 -1.58 -2.85
N ASP A 184 -5.89 -0.88 -2.30
CA ASP A 184 -5.02 0.01 -3.06
C ASP A 184 -4.17 -0.77 -4.08
N ASP A 185 -3.95 -2.06 -3.84
CA ASP A 185 -3.22 -2.97 -4.72
C ASP A 185 -4.11 -3.53 -5.86
N PHE A 186 -5.43 -3.37 -5.78
CA PHE A 186 -6.32 -3.89 -6.81
C PHE A 186 -6.30 -2.98 -8.03
N GLY A 187 -5.97 -3.55 -9.19
CA GLY A 187 -6.00 -2.85 -10.49
C GLY A 187 -7.40 -2.54 -11.02
N PHE A 188 -8.44 -2.58 -10.18
CA PHE A 188 -9.84 -2.35 -10.55
C PHE A 188 -10.56 -1.51 -9.51
N ASN A 189 -11.58 -0.77 -9.95
CA ASN A 189 -12.43 0.02 -9.06
C ASN A 189 -13.26 -0.89 -8.14
N ILE A 190 -13.06 -0.75 -6.84
CA ILE A 190 -13.83 -1.48 -5.84
C ILE A 190 -15.11 -0.73 -5.54
N VAL A 191 -16.24 -1.42 -5.70
CA VAL A 191 -17.53 -0.93 -5.23
C VAL A 191 -17.53 -0.99 -3.70
N ASN A 192 -17.28 0.16 -3.06
CA ASN A 192 -17.17 0.26 -1.60
C ASN A 192 -18.50 0.08 -0.87
N PHE A 193 -19.63 0.22 -1.59
CA PHE A 193 -20.97 0.09 -1.04
C PHE A 193 -21.74 -0.95 -1.84
N PRO A 194 -21.96 -2.16 -1.29
CA PRO A 194 -23.01 -3.02 -1.81
C PRO A 194 -24.34 -2.26 -1.83
N TRP A 195 -25.17 -2.56 -2.83
CA TRP A 195 -26.52 -2.02 -2.92
C TRP A 195 -27.33 -2.39 -1.66
N LEU A 196 -28.27 -1.54 -1.26
CA LEU A 196 -29.08 -1.75 -0.05
C LEU A 196 -29.92 -3.03 -0.11
N ASP A 197 -30.20 -3.52 -1.31
CA ASP A 197 -30.88 -4.77 -1.64
C ASP A 197 -29.93 -5.97 -1.78
N GLY A 198 -28.61 -5.79 -1.58
CA GLY A 198 -27.62 -6.86 -1.58
C GLY A 198 -27.54 -7.62 -0.24
N ASP A 199 -26.70 -8.65 -0.18
CA ASP A 199 -26.54 -9.55 0.98
C ASP A 199 -25.73 -8.94 2.15
N VAL A 200 -25.85 -7.63 2.36
CA VAL A 200 -25.12 -6.92 3.42
C VAL A 200 -25.77 -7.22 4.77
N PRO A 201 -24.99 -7.60 5.79
CA PRO A 201 -25.52 -7.77 7.14
C PRO A 201 -26.21 -6.48 7.63
N ARG A 202 -27.43 -6.58 8.14
CA ARG A 202 -28.17 -5.44 8.73
C ARG A 202 -27.46 -4.81 9.93
N LEU A 203 -26.61 -5.58 10.61
CA LEU A 203 -25.82 -5.17 11.77
C LEU A 203 -24.34 -5.40 11.48
N PRO A 204 -23.66 -4.47 10.77
CA PRO A 204 -22.23 -4.58 10.54
C PRO A 204 -21.45 -4.41 11.85
N SER A 205 -20.30 -5.08 11.95
CA SER A 205 -19.43 -4.99 13.11
C SER A 205 -18.85 -3.58 13.26
N TYR A 206 -18.58 -3.16 14.51
CA TYR A 206 -18.02 -1.83 14.81
C TYR A 206 -16.71 -1.56 14.04
N GLY A 207 -15.90 -2.60 13.85
CA GLY A 207 -14.66 -2.53 13.06
C GLY A 207 -14.89 -1.99 11.65
N ILE A 208 -15.99 -2.37 10.97
CA ILE A 208 -16.32 -1.86 9.64
C ILE A 208 -16.48 -0.33 9.66
N TYR A 209 -17.18 0.21 10.65
CA TYR A 209 -17.38 1.66 10.78
C TYR A 209 -16.08 2.40 11.07
N ILE A 210 -15.25 1.88 11.98
CA ILE A 210 -13.94 2.47 12.30
C ILE A 210 -13.03 2.46 11.08
N SER A 211 -12.97 1.36 10.32
CA SER A 211 -12.21 1.29 9.09
C SER A 211 -12.71 2.31 8.06
N GLN A 212 -14.03 2.53 7.94
CA GLN A 212 -14.56 3.61 7.07
C GLN A 212 -14.18 5.00 7.55
N LEU A 213 -14.26 5.24 8.85
CA LEU A 213 -13.89 6.51 9.45
C LEU A 213 -12.40 6.81 9.23
N ILE A 214 -11.51 5.83 9.45
CA ILE A 214 -10.08 5.95 9.17
C ILE A 214 -9.85 6.21 7.68
N ARG A 215 -10.59 5.55 6.77
CA ARG A 215 -10.46 5.77 5.33
C ARG A 215 -10.90 7.18 4.91
N GLU A 216 -12.08 7.63 5.33
CA GLU A 216 -12.62 8.93 4.93
C GLU A 216 -11.90 10.10 5.63
N MET A 217 -11.39 9.88 6.84
CA MET A 217 -10.60 10.87 7.57
C MET A 217 -9.10 10.80 7.28
N GLY A 218 -8.64 9.74 6.61
CA GLY A 218 -7.26 9.55 6.20
C GLY A 218 -6.83 10.65 5.25
N VAL A 219 -5.85 11.45 5.67
CA VAL A 219 -5.38 12.55 4.83
C VAL A 219 -4.51 11.98 3.72
N LYS A 220 -4.96 12.14 2.47
CA LYS A 220 -4.22 11.63 1.31
C LYS A 220 -2.94 12.44 1.14
N LYS A 221 -1.79 11.78 1.17
CA LYS A 221 -0.50 12.42 0.90
C LYS A 221 -0.25 12.46 -0.61
N VAL A 222 0.20 13.60 -1.12
CA VAL A 222 0.63 13.79 -2.51
C VAL A 222 2.03 14.38 -2.50
N LYS A 223 2.98 13.71 -3.15
CA LYS A 223 4.34 14.20 -3.35
C LYS A 223 4.45 14.91 -4.71
N LEU A 224 4.78 16.21 -4.67
CA LEU A 224 5.03 17.03 -5.85
C LEU A 224 6.50 17.43 -5.88
N VAL A 225 7.17 17.25 -7.01
CA VAL A 225 8.55 17.75 -7.22
C VAL A 225 8.54 18.86 -8.26
N ILE A 226 9.21 19.97 -8.00
CA ILE A 226 9.41 21.04 -9.00
C ILE A 226 10.83 21.01 -9.54
N VAL A 227 11.00 21.05 -10.86
CA VAL A 227 12.30 21.05 -11.56
C VAL A 227 12.35 22.17 -12.60
N GLY A 228 13.54 22.52 -13.09
CA GLY A 228 13.74 23.63 -14.01
C GLY A 228 15.03 24.39 -13.74
N ASP A 229 15.42 25.25 -14.68
CA ASP A 229 16.67 26.02 -14.63
C ASP A 229 16.82 26.84 -13.32
N GLU A 230 18.05 27.22 -13.01
CA GLU A 230 18.30 28.20 -11.97
C GLU A 230 17.57 29.52 -12.27
N ALA A 231 17.07 30.19 -11.21
CA ALA A 231 16.39 31.49 -11.29
C ALA A 231 15.11 31.53 -12.17
N CYS A 232 14.55 30.39 -12.58
CA CYS A 232 13.21 30.35 -13.19
C CYS A 232 12.07 30.57 -12.18
N GLY A 233 12.37 30.55 -10.88
CA GLY A 233 11.46 30.94 -9.80
C GLY A 233 10.67 29.78 -9.18
N LYS A 234 11.24 28.56 -9.18
CA LYS A 234 10.68 27.37 -8.50
C LYS A 234 10.34 27.64 -7.03
N SER A 235 11.34 28.10 -6.27
CA SER A 235 11.17 28.45 -4.85
C SER A 235 10.15 29.55 -4.64
N SER A 236 10.08 30.54 -5.55
CA SER A 236 9.07 31.61 -5.46
C SER A 236 7.64 31.08 -5.66
N ILE A 237 7.43 30.14 -6.58
CA ILE A 237 6.13 29.48 -6.77
C ILE A 237 5.75 28.71 -5.50
N LEU A 238 6.68 27.93 -4.95
CA LEU A 238 6.45 27.14 -3.74
C LEU A 238 6.15 28.02 -2.52
N SER A 239 6.99 29.00 -2.21
CA SER A 239 6.78 29.94 -1.10
C SER A 239 5.48 30.74 -1.25
N MET A 240 5.15 31.18 -2.48
CA MET A 240 3.90 31.89 -2.69
C MET A 240 2.69 31.00 -2.44
N PHE A 241 2.74 29.73 -2.84
CA PHE A 241 1.67 28.79 -2.55
C PHE A 241 1.63 28.36 -1.08
N SER A 242 2.76 28.04 -0.44
CA SER A 242 2.82 27.54 0.94
C SER A 242 2.51 28.62 1.96
N GLU A 243 3.14 29.78 1.84
CA GLU A 243 3.21 30.82 2.86
C GLU A 243 2.43 32.08 2.50
N ASN A 244 1.87 32.15 1.29
CA ASN A 244 1.23 33.35 0.77
C ASN A 244 2.16 34.58 0.80
N ARG A 245 3.47 34.36 0.58
CA ARG A 245 4.50 35.41 0.58
C ARG A 245 5.47 35.22 -0.58
N PHE A 246 5.76 36.32 -1.28
CA PHE A 246 6.85 36.35 -2.25
C PHE A 246 8.19 36.57 -1.51
N PRO A 247 9.24 35.76 -1.77
CA PRO A 247 10.51 35.89 -1.06
C PRO A 247 11.21 37.21 -1.42
N GLU A 248 11.63 37.97 -0.40
CA GLU A 248 12.38 39.23 -0.56
C GLU A 248 13.84 39.00 -0.97
N GLU A 249 14.43 37.88 -0.54
CA GLU A 249 15.78 37.46 -0.92
C GLU A 249 15.75 36.11 -1.65
N LEU A 250 16.36 36.08 -2.84
CA LEU A 250 16.53 34.86 -3.64
C LEU A 250 17.87 34.21 -3.24
N THR A 251 17.85 33.38 -2.21
CA THR A 251 19.02 32.54 -1.88
C THR A 251 19.05 31.29 -2.76
N SER A 252 20.25 30.89 -3.21
CA SER A 252 20.43 29.66 -3.98
C SER A 252 20.22 28.44 -3.08
N LYS A 253 19.07 27.78 -3.19
CA LYS A 253 18.77 26.57 -2.42
C LYS A 253 19.35 25.31 -3.07
N VAL A 254 19.87 24.40 -2.24
CA VAL A 254 20.33 23.07 -2.66
C VAL A 254 19.14 22.10 -2.71
N PHE A 255 18.34 22.08 -1.65
CA PHE A 255 17.12 21.28 -1.54
C PHE A 255 16.26 21.82 -0.38
N ASP A 256 14.93 21.86 -0.53
CA ASP A 256 14.01 22.24 0.55
C ASP A 256 12.66 21.51 0.42
N THR A 257 11.95 21.33 1.52
CA THR A 257 10.63 20.69 1.53
C THR A 257 9.59 21.62 2.15
N TYR A 258 8.48 21.78 1.45
CA TYR A 258 7.33 22.55 1.89
C TYR A 258 6.14 21.62 2.07
N GLU A 259 5.35 21.84 3.10
CA GLU A 259 4.13 21.07 3.34
C GLU A 259 2.93 22.01 3.43
N LYS A 260 1.84 21.65 2.74
CA LYS A 260 0.57 22.37 2.84
C LYS A 260 -0.60 21.42 2.78
N ARG A 261 -1.51 21.55 3.74
CA ARG A 261 -2.81 20.88 3.72
C ARG A 261 -3.79 21.67 2.87
N VAL A 262 -4.39 21.02 1.87
CA VAL A 262 -5.40 21.61 0.98
C VAL A 262 -6.66 20.75 0.94
N ILE A 263 -7.78 21.35 0.55
CA ILE A 263 -9.05 20.66 0.35
C ILE A 263 -9.45 20.84 -1.10
N ILE A 264 -9.42 19.75 -1.89
CA ILE A 264 -9.75 19.77 -3.32
C ILE A 264 -10.78 18.68 -3.60
N GLY A 265 -11.91 19.06 -4.21
CA GLY A 265 -13.02 18.14 -4.48
C GLY A 265 -13.58 17.48 -3.22
N GLY A 266 -13.60 18.21 -2.09
CA GLY A 266 -14.05 17.73 -0.78
C GLY A 266 -13.06 16.82 -0.05
N LYS A 267 -11.90 16.49 -0.63
CA LYS A 267 -10.89 15.62 -0.02
C LYS A 267 -9.77 16.43 0.63
N LYS A 268 -9.41 16.07 1.86
CA LYS A 268 -8.24 16.62 2.56
C LYS A 268 -6.97 15.97 2.01
N ILE A 269 -6.02 16.79 1.58
CA ILE A 269 -4.78 16.36 0.94
C ILE A 269 -3.62 17.05 1.64
N ASP A 270 -2.66 16.25 2.09
CA ASP A 270 -1.37 16.72 2.60
C ASP A 270 -0.39 16.74 1.42
N LEU A 271 -0.14 17.94 0.89
CA LEU A 271 0.77 18.13 -0.24
C LEU A 271 2.18 18.37 0.29
N ALA A 272 3.09 17.44 -0.01
CA ALA A 272 4.52 17.58 0.23
C ALA A 272 5.22 18.00 -1.06
N MET A 273 5.82 19.18 -1.06
CA MET A 273 6.43 19.82 -2.23
C MET A 273 7.95 19.88 -2.07
N TRP A 274 8.64 19.34 -3.05
CA TRP A 274 10.10 19.21 -3.06
C TRP A 274 10.69 20.27 -4.00
N ASP A 275 11.40 21.24 -3.42
CA ASP A 275 12.15 22.26 -4.17
C ASP A 275 13.52 21.74 -4.57
N THR A 276 13.89 21.91 -5.84
CA THR A 276 15.15 21.37 -6.36
C THR A 276 16.09 22.45 -6.88
N ALA A 277 17.40 22.23 -6.74
CA ALA A 277 18.39 23.10 -7.34
C ALA A 277 18.37 23.01 -8.88
N GLY A 278 18.44 24.16 -9.57
CA GLY A 278 18.42 24.23 -11.03
C GLY A 278 19.79 24.19 -11.72
N ARG A 279 20.89 24.06 -10.96
CA ARG A 279 22.25 23.95 -11.52
C ARG A 279 22.64 22.49 -11.74
N GLU A 280 23.39 22.24 -12.80
CA GLU A 280 23.88 20.90 -13.16
C GLU A 280 24.79 20.28 -12.08
N ASP A 281 25.55 21.10 -11.36
CA ASP A 281 26.43 20.66 -10.26
C ASP A 281 25.67 19.89 -9.16
N TYR A 282 24.36 20.09 -9.06
CA TYR A 282 23.49 19.46 -8.06
C TYR A 282 22.68 18.28 -8.60
N ASN A 283 22.93 17.79 -9.83
CA ASN A 283 22.16 16.70 -10.45
C ASN A 283 22.08 15.44 -9.56
N ARG A 284 23.20 15.04 -8.92
CA ARG A 284 23.24 13.88 -8.02
C ARG A 284 22.42 14.06 -6.74
N LEU A 285 22.32 15.29 -6.23
CA LEU A 285 21.50 15.58 -5.06
C LEU A 285 20.02 15.69 -5.44
N ARG A 286 19.73 16.27 -6.61
CA ARG A 286 18.38 16.36 -7.16
C ARG A 286 17.73 15.00 -7.36
N SER A 287 18.49 13.99 -7.79
CA SER A 287 17.96 12.64 -7.97
C SER A 287 17.42 12.00 -6.68
N LEU A 288 17.86 12.46 -5.50
CA LEU A 288 17.33 11.99 -4.21
C LEU A 288 15.88 12.45 -3.96
N SER A 289 15.43 13.49 -4.68
CA SER A 289 14.07 14.03 -4.56
C SER A 289 13.02 13.23 -5.33
N TYR A 290 13.43 12.41 -6.31
CA TYR A 290 12.53 11.75 -7.27
C TYR A 290 11.78 10.50 -6.80
N PRO A 291 12.30 9.63 -5.90
CA PRO A 291 11.59 8.42 -5.49
C PRO A 291 10.17 8.71 -4.98
N ASN A 292 9.20 7.91 -5.41
CA ASN A 292 7.79 8.01 -5.01
C ASN A 292 7.11 9.36 -5.33
N THR A 293 7.51 10.03 -6.42
CA THR A 293 6.86 11.28 -6.88
C THR A 293 5.51 10.97 -7.52
N ASP A 294 4.43 11.63 -7.05
CA ASP A 294 3.09 11.49 -7.66
C ASP A 294 2.92 12.40 -8.89
N ILE A 295 3.57 13.58 -8.90
CA ILE A 295 3.53 14.54 -10.02
C ILE A 295 4.74 15.47 -10.03
N VAL A 296 5.14 15.90 -11.23
CA VAL A 296 6.23 16.87 -11.42
C VAL A 296 5.71 18.19 -12.01
N LEU A 297 6.19 19.31 -11.49
CA LEU A 297 6.08 20.62 -12.14
C LEU A 297 7.41 20.93 -12.84
N MET A 298 7.37 21.08 -14.16
CA MET A 298 8.54 21.46 -14.95
C MET A 298 8.46 22.95 -15.25
N CYS A 299 9.32 23.73 -14.62
CA CYS A 299 9.24 25.18 -14.61
C CYS A 299 10.27 25.82 -15.55
N PHE A 300 9.84 26.83 -16.30
CA PHE A 300 10.72 27.73 -17.04
C PHE A 300 10.30 29.19 -16.81
N SER A 301 11.17 30.12 -17.21
CA SER A 301 10.95 31.55 -17.02
C SER A 301 10.56 32.24 -18.32
N ILE A 302 9.45 32.97 -18.33
CA ILE A 302 8.95 33.69 -19.51
C ILE A 302 9.93 34.78 -19.99
N ASP A 303 10.70 35.36 -19.07
CA ASP A 303 11.73 36.36 -19.35
C ASP A 303 13.05 35.75 -19.88
N ASN A 304 13.21 34.43 -19.89
CA ASN A 304 14.44 33.79 -20.34
C ASN A 304 14.14 32.62 -21.29
N PRO A 305 14.11 32.86 -22.61
CA PRO A 305 13.82 31.83 -23.62
C PRO A 305 14.78 30.63 -23.61
N VAL A 306 15.99 30.78 -23.04
CA VAL A 306 16.93 29.65 -22.88
C VAL A 306 16.35 28.59 -21.95
N THR A 307 15.66 29.02 -20.87
CA THR A 307 15.07 28.08 -19.90
C THR A 307 13.98 27.20 -20.55
N LEU A 308 13.20 27.75 -21.48
CA LEU A 308 12.25 26.94 -22.27
C LEU A 308 12.98 26.00 -23.24
N LYS A 309 14.09 26.42 -23.85
CA LYS A 309 14.88 25.54 -24.75
C LYS A 309 15.54 24.38 -24.01
N ASN A 310 15.80 24.53 -22.71
CA ASN A 310 16.40 23.49 -21.87
C ASN A 310 15.39 22.43 -21.43
N VAL A 311 14.09 22.76 -21.38
CA VAL A 311 13.01 21.82 -21.03
C VAL A 311 13.07 20.50 -21.82
N PRO A 312 13.03 20.48 -23.16
CA PRO A 312 13.08 19.22 -23.91
C PRO A 312 14.47 18.58 -23.95
N LYS A 313 15.53 19.32 -23.59
CA LYS A 313 16.93 18.86 -23.72
C LYS A 313 17.51 18.28 -22.44
N VAL A 314 17.06 18.78 -21.29
CA VAL A 314 17.61 18.47 -19.97
C VAL A 314 16.51 17.91 -19.08
N TRP A 315 15.50 18.72 -18.78
CA TRP A 315 14.51 18.41 -17.75
C TRP A 315 13.58 17.26 -18.13
N SER A 316 13.08 17.25 -19.37
CA SER A 316 12.21 16.16 -19.85
C SER A 316 12.93 14.81 -19.89
N PRO A 317 14.15 14.69 -20.46
CA PRO A 317 14.94 13.47 -20.36
C PRO A 317 15.25 13.02 -18.92
N GLU A 318 15.63 13.95 -18.04
CA GLU A 318 15.94 13.64 -16.64
C GLU A 318 14.73 13.06 -15.88
N ILE A 319 13.55 13.66 -16.06
CA ILE A 319 12.30 13.17 -15.47
C ILE A 319 11.87 11.84 -16.10
N ALA A 320 12.00 11.69 -17.42
CA ALA A 320 11.69 10.42 -18.09
C ALA A 320 12.57 9.27 -17.58
N GLN A 321 13.83 9.54 -17.24
CA GLN A 321 14.75 8.56 -16.69
C GLN A 321 14.47 8.24 -15.22
N SER A 322 14.21 9.27 -14.39
CA SER A 322 14.15 9.12 -12.93
C SER A 322 12.74 8.82 -12.40
N CYS A 323 11.71 9.24 -13.14
CA CYS A 323 10.30 9.17 -12.76
C CYS A 323 9.47 8.60 -13.93
N PRO A 324 9.68 7.33 -14.34
CA PRO A 324 8.94 6.75 -15.45
C PRO A 324 7.44 6.72 -15.12
N ASN A 325 6.61 7.10 -16.09
CA ASN A 325 5.14 7.16 -15.99
C ASN A 325 4.57 8.17 -14.98
N VAL A 326 5.39 9.04 -14.38
CA VAL A 326 4.90 10.11 -13.51
C VAL A 326 4.36 11.26 -14.37
N PRO A 327 3.13 11.74 -14.15
CA PRO A 327 2.58 12.87 -14.89
C PRO A 327 3.36 14.16 -14.59
N PHE A 328 3.36 15.09 -15.53
CA PHE A 328 3.98 16.38 -15.32
C PHE A 328 3.24 17.51 -16.05
N ILE A 329 3.32 18.70 -15.45
CA ILE A 329 2.78 19.95 -16.00
C ILE A 329 3.96 20.85 -16.37
N LEU A 330 3.93 21.43 -17.57
CA LEU A 330 4.86 22.50 -17.96
C LEU A 330 4.33 23.84 -17.44
N VAL A 331 5.17 24.57 -16.69
CA VAL A 331 4.81 25.83 -16.04
C VAL A 331 5.72 26.96 -16.54
N GLY A 332 5.11 27.99 -17.13
CA GLY A 332 5.78 29.24 -17.50
C GLY A 332 5.61 30.31 -16.41
N ASN A 333 6.67 30.57 -15.64
CA ASN A 333 6.64 31.55 -14.56
C ASN A 333 7.02 32.96 -15.02
N LYS A 334 6.75 33.95 -14.16
CA LYS A 334 7.01 35.39 -14.36
C LYS A 334 6.17 35.99 -15.48
N LEU A 335 4.90 35.59 -15.55
CA LEU A 335 3.93 36.07 -16.54
C LEU A 335 3.82 37.61 -16.57
N ASP A 336 4.02 38.27 -15.43
CA ASP A 336 4.01 39.73 -15.29
C ASP A 336 5.01 40.45 -16.20
N VAL A 337 6.13 39.80 -16.57
CA VAL A 337 7.13 40.38 -17.48
C VAL A 337 6.55 40.76 -18.85
N ARG A 338 5.52 40.05 -19.34
CA ARG A 338 4.91 40.40 -20.64
C ARG A 338 4.23 41.76 -20.65
N LYS A 339 3.87 42.28 -19.47
CA LYS A 339 3.23 43.60 -19.29
C LYS A 339 4.20 44.66 -18.76
N ASP A 340 5.39 44.28 -18.31
CA ASP A 340 6.40 45.21 -17.77
C ASP A 340 7.27 45.83 -18.89
N ARG A 341 7.03 47.12 -19.16
CA ARG A 341 7.79 47.90 -20.16
C ARG A 341 9.30 47.90 -19.88
N LYS A 342 9.73 47.91 -18.62
CA LYS A 342 11.17 47.91 -18.26
C LYS A 342 11.78 46.56 -18.58
N ALA A 343 11.13 45.47 -18.20
CA ALA A 343 11.59 44.12 -18.50
C ALA A 343 11.64 43.87 -20.02
N LEU A 344 10.61 44.29 -20.77
CA LEU A 344 10.59 44.21 -22.23
C LEU A 344 11.75 44.99 -22.89
N PHE A 345 12.05 46.19 -22.38
CA PHE A 345 13.17 46.99 -22.87
C PHE A 345 14.52 46.30 -22.64
N GLN A 346 14.72 45.68 -21.47
CA GLN A 346 15.95 44.94 -21.16
C GLN A 346 16.10 43.69 -22.04
N LEU A 347 15.03 42.94 -22.27
CA LEU A 347 15.06 41.78 -23.17
C LEU A 347 15.42 42.20 -24.59
N LYS A 348 14.85 43.31 -25.07
CA LYS A 348 15.17 43.86 -26.39
C LYS A 348 16.65 44.26 -26.51
N LYS A 349 17.25 44.84 -25.45
CA LYS A 349 18.70 45.13 -25.40
C LYS A 349 19.56 43.88 -25.57
N TRP A 350 19.12 42.75 -25.05
CA TRP A 350 19.80 41.45 -25.22
C TRP A 350 19.39 40.71 -26.50
N ASN A 351 18.68 41.37 -27.41
CA ASN A 351 18.13 40.78 -28.63
C ASN A 351 17.24 39.54 -28.36
N ARG A 352 16.44 39.62 -27.29
CA ARG A 352 15.50 38.57 -26.85
C ARG A 352 14.08 39.11 -26.81
N ARG A 353 13.11 38.20 -26.97
CA ARG A 353 11.69 38.45 -26.68
C ARG A 353 11.23 37.56 -25.53
N PRO A 354 10.25 37.96 -24.72
CA PRO A 354 9.60 37.05 -23.80
C PRO A 354 9.05 35.84 -24.56
N VAL A 355 9.07 34.69 -23.89
CA VAL A 355 8.41 33.48 -24.37
C VAL A 355 6.92 33.76 -24.53
N SER A 356 6.34 33.42 -25.68
CA SER A 356 4.90 33.54 -25.91
C SER A 356 4.16 32.30 -25.41
N SER A 357 2.85 32.40 -25.19
CA SER A 357 2.05 31.24 -24.79
C SER A 357 2.08 30.14 -25.85
N GLN A 358 2.19 30.50 -27.14
CA GLN A 358 2.30 29.53 -28.22
C GLN A 358 3.61 28.73 -28.12
N ASP A 359 4.74 29.41 -27.90
CA ASP A 359 6.04 28.74 -27.74
C ASP A 359 6.00 27.72 -26.58
N GLY A 360 5.34 28.06 -25.47
CA GLY A 360 5.17 27.15 -24.32
C GLY A 360 4.23 25.98 -24.62
N GLN A 361 3.12 26.21 -25.32
CA GLN A 361 2.19 25.15 -25.74
C GLN A 361 2.85 24.16 -26.71
N ASP A 362 3.67 24.65 -27.63
CA ASP A 362 4.38 23.82 -28.61
C ASP A 362 5.38 22.89 -27.91
N VAL A 363 6.15 23.42 -26.94
CA VAL A 363 7.06 22.60 -26.14
C VAL A 363 6.30 21.62 -25.26
N ALA A 364 5.20 22.03 -24.62
CA ALA A 364 4.38 21.13 -23.80
C ALA A 364 3.86 19.92 -24.61
N LYS A 365 3.40 20.16 -25.85
CA LYS A 365 3.01 19.09 -26.77
C LYS A 365 4.19 18.22 -27.18
N GLN A 366 5.33 18.84 -27.48
CA GLN A 366 6.56 18.12 -27.87
C GLN A 366 7.00 17.12 -26.80
N ILE A 367 6.95 17.50 -25.53
CA ILE A 367 7.42 16.65 -24.42
C ILE A 367 6.32 15.73 -23.86
N GLY A 368 5.06 15.85 -24.32
CA GLY A 368 3.94 15.06 -23.79
C GLY A 368 3.49 15.48 -22.39
N ALA A 369 3.59 16.76 -22.04
CA ALA A 369 3.10 17.26 -20.76
C ALA A 369 1.57 17.11 -20.66
N CYS A 370 1.06 16.77 -19.47
CA CYS A 370 -0.38 16.66 -19.24
C CYS A 370 -1.10 18.00 -19.46
N LYS A 371 -0.41 19.11 -19.15
CA LYS A 371 -0.92 20.46 -19.35
C LYS A 371 0.23 21.48 -19.47
N TYR A 372 -0.08 22.61 -20.10
CA TYR A 372 0.72 23.83 -20.03
C TYR A 372 -0.04 24.90 -19.25
N MET A 373 0.62 25.53 -18.28
CA MET A 373 0.07 26.62 -17.47
C MET A 373 1.09 27.75 -17.30
N GLU A 374 0.61 28.96 -17.06
CA GLU A 374 1.45 30.13 -16.83
C GLU A 374 1.08 30.77 -15.49
N CYS A 375 2.07 31.34 -14.79
CA CYS A 375 1.82 32.02 -13.52
C CYS A 375 2.76 33.20 -13.31
N SER A 376 2.40 34.07 -12.36
CA SER A 376 3.31 35.03 -11.75
C SER A 376 3.32 34.81 -10.25
N ALA A 377 4.40 34.21 -9.73
CA ALA A 377 4.61 34.13 -8.28
C ALA A 377 4.63 35.52 -7.62
N LYS A 378 5.12 36.54 -8.33
CA LYS A 378 5.18 37.92 -7.83
C LYS A 378 3.80 38.56 -7.65
N MET A 379 2.89 38.30 -8.59
CA MET A 379 1.53 38.86 -8.58
C MET A 379 0.52 37.92 -7.92
N ASN A 380 0.94 36.75 -7.45
CA ASN A 380 0.09 35.64 -7.02
C ASN A 380 -0.98 35.26 -8.07
N ASP A 381 -0.59 35.28 -9.34
CA ASP A 381 -1.48 35.02 -10.49
C ASP A 381 -1.23 33.60 -11.01
N GLY A 382 -2.27 32.77 -11.09
CA GLY A 382 -2.21 31.39 -11.60
C GLY A 382 -1.58 30.36 -10.64
N ILE A 383 -1.17 30.77 -9.44
CA ILE A 383 -0.47 29.88 -8.49
C ILE A 383 -1.41 28.79 -7.96
N GLY A 384 -2.57 29.16 -7.42
CA GLY A 384 -3.52 28.20 -6.85
C GLY A 384 -4.00 27.17 -7.89
N GLU A 385 -4.27 27.64 -9.10
CA GLU A 385 -4.75 26.84 -10.23
C GLU A 385 -3.75 25.77 -10.65
N ILE A 386 -2.45 26.06 -10.64
CA ILE A 386 -1.41 25.07 -10.97
C ILE A 386 -1.43 23.90 -9.97
N PHE A 387 -1.46 24.20 -8.67
CA PHE A 387 -1.45 23.16 -7.64
C PHE A 387 -2.78 22.40 -7.58
N GLU A 388 -3.90 23.08 -7.78
CA GLU A 388 -5.19 22.42 -7.91
C GLU A 388 -5.22 21.45 -9.08
N GLU A 389 -4.74 21.88 -10.25
CA GLU A 389 -4.71 21.03 -11.43
C GLU A 389 -3.76 19.85 -11.27
N ALA A 390 -2.57 20.09 -10.71
CA ALA A 390 -1.60 19.04 -10.39
C ALA A 390 -2.25 17.95 -9.51
N ILE A 391 -2.94 18.36 -8.45
CA ILE A 391 -3.63 17.44 -7.57
C ILE A 391 -4.78 16.73 -8.29
N ARG A 392 -5.56 17.42 -9.12
CA ARG A 392 -6.64 16.80 -9.91
C ARG A 392 -6.10 15.71 -10.85
N ILE A 393 -4.98 15.94 -11.52
CA ILE A 393 -4.32 14.93 -12.38
C ILE A 393 -3.95 13.69 -11.56
N VAL A 394 -3.31 13.86 -10.40
CA VAL A 394 -2.95 12.74 -9.49
C VAL A 394 -4.20 11.96 -9.04
N LEU A 395 -5.28 12.68 -8.71
CA LEU A 395 -6.54 12.06 -8.31
C LEU A 395 -7.27 11.34 -9.46
N ALA A 396 -7.10 11.78 -10.71
CA ALA A 396 -7.73 11.21 -11.88
C ALA A 396 -6.98 9.98 -12.42
N LEU A 397 -5.64 9.98 -12.37
CA LEU A 397 -4.83 8.84 -12.78
C LEU A 397 -5.07 7.62 -11.88
N LYS A 398 -5.24 7.86 -10.57
CA LYS A 398 -5.66 6.80 -9.62
C LYS A 398 -7.09 6.29 -9.87
N LYS A 399 -7.89 6.90 -10.76
CA LYS A 399 -9.23 6.43 -11.16
C LYS A 399 -9.24 5.69 -12.50
N SER A 400 -8.17 5.75 -13.30
CA SER A 400 -8.15 5.32 -14.69
C SER A 400 -7.36 4.02 -14.86
N GLY A 401 -7.86 2.94 -14.27
CA GLY A 401 -7.40 1.58 -14.52
C GLY A 401 -8.55 0.72 -15.03
N CYS A 402 -8.80 0.74 -16.35
CA CYS A 402 -9.22 -0.39 -17.19
C CYS A 402 -9.54 0.10 -18.63
N ILE A 403 -8.96 -0.54 -19.64
CA ILE A 403 -9.69 -0.84 -20.88
C ILE A 403 -9.77 -2.36 -20.93
N ILE A 404 -10.99 -2.87 -20.88
CA ILE A 404 -11.34 -4.23 -21.26
C ILE A 404 -11.42 -4.25 -22.78
N LEU A 405 -10.62 -5.11 -23.41
CA LEU A 405 -11.09 -6.06 -24.40
C LEU A 405 -10.42 -7.41 -24.12
#